data_AF-A0A957K1Q7-F1
#
_entry.id   AF-A0A957K1Q7-F1
#
_cell.length_a   1.000
_cell.length_b   1.000
_cell.length_c   1.000
_cell.angle_alpha   90.00
_cell.angle_beta   90.00
_cell.angle_gamma   90.00
#
_symmetry.space_group_name_H-M   'P 1'
#
loop_
_entity.id
_entity.type
_entity.pdbx_description
1 polymer ?
#
loop_
_entity_poly.entity_id
_entity_poly.type
_entity_poly.pdbx_seq_one_letter_code
_entity_poly.pdbx_strand_id
1 'polypeptide(L)'
;MQELDELLEPLLMGPLRAMGQAEQELFAIRLARWWPEALRPLRQLYGQRPDFTSHLHHLLHIVATAYAERSVRLRRRDLVDLHGPDWFQRAEAIGYVCYADRFAGNLPGVGERIPYLKELGINYLHLMPLLRPRAGNSDGGYAVADYREVAPRLGTMADLADLAARLHDNGIRLCIDMVCNHTAKEHEWAQKALAGDEYFQDYFLMFPDRTLPDMYEQSLLEVFPDFAPGNFTYYEQMDRWVWTTFNEFQWDLNYTNPLVLAEMVDNILFLANQGVDVLRLDAVAFMWKRMGT
;
A
#
# COMPACT_ATOMS: atom_id res chain seq x y z
N MET A 1 9.04 3.76 28.14
CA MET A 1 9.83 2.52 28.25
C MET A 1 8.91 1.37 28.61
N GLN A 2 8.25 1.38 29.78
CA GLN A 2 7.36 0.29 30.20
C GLN A 2 6.26 -0.11 29.18
N GLU A 3 5.54 0.86 28.58
CA GLU A 3 4.52 0.58 27.53
C GLU A 3 5.14 -0.05 26.26
N LEU A 4 6.39 0.28 25.93
CA LEU A 4 7.06 -0.29 24.76
C LEU A 4 7.57 -1.71 25.04
N ASP A 5 8.04 -1.95 26.26
CA ASP A 5 8.54 -3.27 26.67
C ASP A 5 7.40 -4.31 26.63
N GLU A 6 6.19 -3.94 27.07
CA GLU A 6 4.97 -4.76 26.97
C GLU A 6 4.56 -5.07 25.52
N LEU A 7 4.80 -4.12 24.60
CA LEU A 7 4.54 -4.33 23.17
C LEU A 7 5.62 -5.21 22.51
N LEU A 8 6.86 -5.17 23.00
CA LEU A 8 8.01 -5.83 22.39
C LEU A 8 8.11 -7.33 22.73
N GLU A 9 7.82 -7.71 23.98
CA GLU A 9 7.95 -9.10 24.44
C GLU A 9 7.16 -10.10 23.56
N PRO A 10 5.88 -9.86 23.20
CA PRO A 10 5.13 -10.75 22.30
C PRO A 10 5.76 -10.87 20.91
N LEU A 11 6.45 -9.82 20.42
CA LEU A 11 7.10 -9.83 19.10
C LEU A 11 8.37 -10.68 19.13
N LEU A 12 9.16 -10.57 20.20
CA LEU A 12 10.36 -11.37 20.44
C LEU A 12 10.04 -12.86 20.63
N MET A 13 8.95 -13.17 21.32
CA MET A 13 8.50 -14.55 21.54
C MET A 13 7.70 -15.13 20.37
N GLY A 14 7.21 -14.29 19.47
CA GLY A 14 6.44 -14.65 18.28
C GLY A 14 7.26 -14.51 16.99
N PRO A 15 6.93 -13.55 16.11
CA PRO A 15 7.47 -13.47 14.75
C PRO A 15 9.01 -13.31 14.70
N LEU A 16 9.62 -12.69 15.70
CA LEU A 16 11.07 -12.46 15.73
C LEU A 16 11.86 -13.60 16.37
N ARG A 17 11.18 -14.62 16.93
CA ARG A 17 11.81 -15.67 17.76
C ARG A 17 12.92 -16.43 17.05
N ALA A 18 12.78 -16.65 15.75
CA ALA A 18 13.75 -17.40 14.94
C ALA A 18 14.95 -16.56 14.48
N MET A 19 14.93 -15.24 14.68
CA MET A 19 15.98 -14.33 14.27
C MET A 19 17.18 -14.35 15.21
N GLY A 20 18.36 -13.96 14.71
CA GLY A 20 19.54 -13.82 15.57
C GLY A 20 19.39 -12.68 16.58
N GLN A 21 20.03 -12.78 17.75
CA GLN A 21 19.94 -11.78 18.81
C GLN A 21 20.27 -10.35 18.31
N ALA A 22 21.31 -10.19 17.48
CA ALA A 22 21.66 -8.89 16.92
C ALA A 22 20.56 -8.30 16.02
N GLU A 23 19.79 -9.15 15.33
CA GLU A 23 18.70 -8.70 14.44
C GLU A 23 17.44 -8.35 15.22
N GLN A 24 17.16 -9.07 16.31
CA GLN A 24 16.11 -8.74 17.29
C GLN A 24 16.41 -7.40 17.97
N GLU A 25 17.65 -7.18 18.40
CA GLU A 25 18.08 -5.91 18.98
C GLU A 25 17.96 -4.75 17.97
N LEU A 26 18.36 -4.98 16.71
CA LEU A 26 18.19 -3.96 15.66
C LEU A 26 16.71 -3.60 15.45
N PHE A 27 15.81 -4.58 15.48
CA PHE A 27 14.37 -4.32 15.43
C PHE A 27 13.91 -3.50 16.64
N ALA A 28 14.28 -3.91 17.85
CA ALA A 28 13.92 -3.23 19.09
C ALA A 28 14.40 -1.76 19.11
N ILE A 29 15.63 -1.51 18.67
CA ILE A 29 16.21 -0.15 18.55
C ILE A 29 15.42 0.68 17.54
N ARG A 30 15.11 0.12 16.35
CA ARG A 30 14.31 0.81 15.34
C ARG A 30 12.90 1.12 15.85
N LEU A 31 12.27 0.15 16.51
CA LEU A 31 10.95 0.32 17.09
C LEU A 31 10.98 1.44 18.15
N ALA A 32 11.91 1.38 19.10
CA ALA A 32 12.06 2.42 20.13
C ALA A 32 12.30 3.81 19.52
N ARG A 33 13.04 3.90 18.42
CA ARG A 33 13.31 5.16 17.73
C ARG A 33 12.07 5.74 17.03
N TRP A 34 11.32 4.91 16.31
CA TRP A 34 10.28 5.38 15.38
C TRP A 34 8.85 5.23 15.91
N TRP A 35 8.62 4.36 16.91
CA TRP A 35 7.30 4.12 17.47
C TRP A 35 6.60 5.38 17.99
N PRO A 36 7.25 6.32 18.69
CA PRO A 36 6.57 7.55 19.13
C PRO A 36 5.98 8.37 17.97
N GLU A 37 6.67 8.41 16.82
CA GLU A 37 6.21 9.13 15.62
C GLU A 37 5.04 8.41 14.94
N ALA A 38 5.05 7.08 14.93
CA ALA A 38 3.94 6.27 14.40
C ALA A 38 2.71 6.28 15.32
N LEU A 39 2.91 6.23 16.64
CA LEU A 39 1.85 6.14 17.63
C LEU A 39 1.03 7.43 17.71
N ARG A 40 1.66 8.60 17.53
CA ARG A 40 0.98 9.90 17.59
C ARG A 40 -0.21 10.01 16.62
N PRO A 41 -0.07 9.82 15.29
CA PRO A 41 -1.20 9.85 14.37
C PRO A 41 -2.19 8.70 14.60
N LEU A 42 -1.72 7.49 14.96
CA LEU A 42 -2.61 6.36 15.29
C LEU A 42 -3.53 6.68 16.47
N ARG A 43 -2.99 7.28 17.53
CA ARG A 43 -3.75 7.72 18.70
C ARG A 43 -4.71 8.87 18.37
N GLN A 44 -4.32 9.77 17.46
CA GLN A 44 -5.21 10.83 17.00
C GLN A 44 -6.42 10.28 16.23
N LEU A 45 -6.23 9.26 15.38
CA LEU A 45 -7.29 8.69 14.56
C LEU A 45 -8.17 7.70 15.34
N TYR A 46 -7.56 6.82 16.14
CA TYR A 46 -8.23 5.66 16.71
C TYR A 46 -8.15 5.57 18.25
N GLY A 47 -7.46 6.51 18.91
CA GLY A 47 -7.16 6.41 20.35
C GLY A 47 -8.37 6.48 21.29
N GLN A 48 -9.54 6.89 20.79
CA GLN A 48 -10.79 6.87 21.56
C GLN A 48 -11.52 5.53 21.48
N ARG A 49 -11.03 4.57 20.68
CA ARG A 49 -11.66 3.27 20.55
C ARG A 49 -11.31 2.37 21.74
N PRO A 50 -12.25 1.55 22.25
CA PRO A 50 -11.99 0.63 23.35
C PRO A 50 -11.01 -0.50 22.97
N ASP A 51 -10.88 -0.82 21.68
CA ASP A 51 -10.03 -1.87 21.12
C ASP A 51 -8.68 -1.33 20.59
N PHE A 52 -8.34 -0.05 20.84
CA PHE A 52 -7.16 0.60 20.28
C PHE A 52 -5.86 -0.15 20.55
N THR A 53 -5.63 -0.59 21.79
CA THR A 53 -4.42 -1.34 22.16
C THR A 53 -4.28 -2.65 21.38
N SER A 54 -5.38 -3.38 21.18
CA SER A 54 -5.38 -4.62 20.39
C SER A 54 -4.98 -4.37 18.94
N HIS A 55 -5.45 -3.26 18.34
CA HIS A 55 -5.04 -2.87 16.99
C HIS A 55 -3.55 -2.50 16.90
N LEU A 56 -2.98 -1.88 17.94
CA LEU A 56 -1.54 -1.63 17.99
C LEU A 56 -0.73 -2.93 18.03
N HIS A 57 -1.14 -3.91 18.84
CA HIS A 57 -0.49 -5.22 18.87
C HIS A 57 -0.57 -5.93 17.51
N HIS A 58 -1.74 -5.89 16.86
CA HIS A 58 -1.91 -6.49 15.54
C HIS A 58 -1.01 -5.84 14.48
N LEU A 59 -0.99 -4.50 14.43
CA LEU A 59 -0.13 -3.75 13.51
C LEU A 59 1.36 -4.04 13.75
N LEU A 60 1.80 -4.09 15.01
CA LEU A 60 3.19 -4.41 15.35
C LEU A 60 3.56 -5.86 15.01
N HIS A 61 2.61 -6.79 15.13
CA HIS A 61 2.80 -8.17 14.69
C HIS A 61 3.03 -8.26 13.18
N ILE A 62 2.26 -7.52 12.37
CA ILE A 62 2.47 -7.39 10.92
C ILE A 62 3.88 -6.86 10.64
N VAL A 63 4.25 -5.75 11.27
CA VAL A 63 5.58 -5.12 11.08
C VAL A 63 6.73 -6.07 11.46
N ALA A 64 6.60 -6.77 12.59
CA ALA A 64 7.60 -7.73 13.04
C ALA A 64 7.71 -8.96 12.13
N THR A 65 6.58 -9.47 11.64
CA THR A 65 6.55 -10.59 10.68
C THR A 65 7.24 -10.21 9.38
N ALA A 66 6.89 -9.06 8.81
CA ALA A 66 7.52 -8.57 7.59
C ALA A 66 9.03 -8.34 7.77
N TYR A 67 9.48 -7.86 8.93
CA TYR A 67 10.90 -7.71 9.22
C TYR A 67 11.64 -9.06 9.32
N ALA A 68 11.00 -10.07 9.92
CA ALA A 68 11.54 -11.42 10.00
C ALA A 68 11.70 -12.06 8.62
N GLU A 69 10.73 -11.84 7.73
CA GLU A 69 10.72 -12.33 6.35
C GLU A 69 11.63 -11.54 5.41
N ARG A 70 12.01 -10.31 5.78
CA ARG A 70 12.88 -9.45 4.96
C ARG A 70 14.23 -10.11 4.71
N SER A 71 14.59 -10.28 3.44
CA SER A 71 15.83 -10.95 3.06
C SER A 71 17.09 -10.25 3.61
N VAL A 72 18.14 -11.02 3.88
CA VAL A 72 19.44 -10.49 4.36
C VAL A 72 19.99 -9.40 3.43
N ARG A 73 19.81 -9.56 2.12
CA ARG A 73 20.21 -8.57 1.10
C ARG A 73 19.48 -7.24 1.31
N LEU A 74 18.17 -7.27 1.52
CA LEU A 74 17.37 -6.07 1.75
C LEU A 74 17.63 -5.46 3.13
N ARG A 75 17.80 -6.27 4.19
CA ARG A 75 18.21 -5.75 5.51
C ARG A 75 19.57 -5.03 5.46
N ARG A 76 20.53 -5.56 4.68
CA ARG A 76 21.81 -4.89 4.44
C ARG A 76 21.62 -3.56 3.71
N ARG A 77 20.73 -3.51 2.71
CA ARG A 77 20.39 -2.28 1.99
C ARG A 77 19.77 -1.24 2.94
N ASP A 78 18.88 -1.64 3.84
CA ASP A 78 18.31 -0.73 4.85
C ASP A 78 19.42 -0.04 5.67
N LEU A 79 20.46 -0.80 6.06
CA LEU A 79 21.59 -0.26 6.82
C LEU A 79 22.43 0.72 5.99
N VAL A 80 22.61 0.46 4.70
CA VAL A 80 23.29 1.40 3.78
C VAL A 80 22.47 2.68 3.62
N ASP A 81 21.15 2.56 3.46
CA ASP A 81 20.25 3.69 3.25
C ASP A 81 20.15 4.60 4.49
N LEU A 82 20.29 4.05 5.70
CA LEU A 82 20.39 4.84 6.93
C LEU A 82 21.59 5.81 6.95
N HIS A 83 22.65 5.54 6.19
CA HIS A 83 23.80 6.44 6.06
C HIS A 83 23.61 7.54 5.01
N GLY A 84 22.58 7.45 4.17
CA GLY A 84 22.28 8.43 3.12
C GLY A 84 20.79 8.76 3.05
N PRO A 85 20.17 9.25 4.14
CA PRO A 85 18.73 9.53 4.18
C PRO A 85 18.31 10.64 3.20
N ASP A 86 19.27 11.45 2.75
CA ASP A 86 19.11 12.59 1.84
C ASP A 86 19.29 12.23 0.35
N TRP A 87 19.37 10.94 0.01
CA TRP A 87 19.72 10.49 -1.36
C TRP A 87 18.84 11.12 -2.45
N PHE A 88 17.56 11.37 -2.17
CA PHE A 88 16.60 11.94 -3.10
C PHE A 88 16.76 13.46 -3.30
N GLN A 89 17.57 14.12 -2.48
CA GLN A 89 17.87 15.55 -2.58
C GLN A 89 19.16 15.83 -3.36
N ARG A 90 19.89 14.79 -3.75
CA ARG A 90 21.17 14.91 -4.45
C ARG A 90 20.93 15.29 -5.91
N ALA A 91 21.83 16.08 -6.48
CA ALA A 91 21.70 16.57 -7.86
C ALA A 91 21.70 15.43 -8.89
N GLU A 92 22.28 14.28 -8.53
CA GLU A 92 22.33 13.08 -9.35
C GLU A 92 21.02 12.28 -9.30
N ALA A 93 20.04 12.63 -8.45
CA ALA A 93 18.76 11.93 -8.38
C ALA A 93 17.91 12.24 -9.64
N ILE A 94 17.96 11.35 -10.63
CA ILE A 94 17.25 11.49 -11.89
C ILE A 94 16.24 10.34 -12.02
N GLY A 95 14.97 10.72 -12.07
CA GLY A 95 13.84 9.81 -12.19
C GLY A 95 13.43 9.53 -13.63
N TYR A 96 12.98 8.32 -13.90
CA TYR A 96 12.29 7.93 -15.12
C TYR A 96 10.96 7.26 -14.77
N VAL A 97 9.90 7.59 -15.50
CA VAL A 97 8.55 7.02 -15.28
C VAL A 97 8.08 6.34 -16.54
N CYS A 98 7.65 5.08 -16.45
CA CYS A 98 7.11 4.37 -17.61
C CYS A 98 6.10 3.28 -17.25
N TYR A 99 5.27 2.92 -18.23
CA TYR A 99 4.53 1.65 -18.21
C TYR A 99 5.45 0.54 -18.68
N ALA A 100 5.60 -0.54 -17.88
CA ALA A 100 6.51 -1.64 -18.19
C ALA A 100 6.21 -2.27 -19.57
N ASP A 101 4.93 -2.45 -19.92
CA ASP A 101 4.52 -3.00 -21.21
C ASP A 101 4.82 -2.08 -22.39
N ARG A 102 4.58 -0.78 -22.25
CA ARG A 102 4.82 0.17 -23.34
C ARG A 102 6.31 0.42 -23.57
N PHE A 103 7.10 0.40 -22.49
CA PHE A 103 8.53 0.63 -22.54
C PHE A 103 9.31 -0.61 -22.99
N ALA A 104 8.93 -1.79 -22.48
CA ALA A 104 9.74 -3.00 -22.67
C ALA A 104 8.92 -4.31 -22.68
N GLY A 105 7.61 -4.25 -22.89
CA GLY A 105 6.73 -5.43 -23.00
C GLY A 105 6.32 -6.05 -21.66
N ASN A 106 7.26 -6.25 -20.74
CA ASN A 106 7.03 -6.88 -19.43
C ASN A 106 8.18 -6.57 -18.44
N LEU A 107 8.09 -7.06 -17.20
CA LEU A 107 9.12 -6.82 -16.17
C LEU A 107 10.52 -7.36 -16.56
N PRO A 108 10.67 -8.60 -17.09
CA PRO A 108 11.96 -9.08 -17.60
C PRO A 108 12.55 -8.15 -18.68
N GLY A 109 11.71 -7.68 -19.61
CA GLY A 109 12.11 -6.76 -20.66
C GLY A 109 12.57 -5.41 -20.11
N VAL A 110 11.95 -4.88 -19.05
CA VAL A 110 12.47 -3.68 -18.35
C VAL A 110 13.88 -3.93 -17.84
N GLY A 111 14.14 -5.12 -17.31
CA GLY A 111 15.48 -5.55 -16.89
C GLY A 111 16.51 -5.51 -18.02
N GLU A 112 16.12 -5.83 -19.25
CA GLU A 112 16.98 -5.75 -20.45
C GLU A 112 17.30 -4.30 -20.84
N ARG A 113 16.48 -3.32 -20.42
CA ARG A 113 16.68 -1.90 -20.68
C ARG A 113 17.52 -1.17 -19.62
N ILE A 114 17.98 -1.86 -18.58
CA ILE A 114 18.86 -1.26 -17.56
C ILE A 114 20.10 -0.56 -18.16
N PRO A 115 20.82 -1.12 -19.16
CA PRO A 115 21.94 -0.41 -19.79
C PRO A 115 21.55 0.95 -20.39
N TYR A 116 20.37 1.05 -21.01
CA TYR A 116 19.83 2.29 -21.55
C TYR A 116 19.46 3.29 -20.45
N LEU A 117 18.82 2.83 -19.37
CA LEU A 117 18.50 3.68 -18.21
C LEU A 117 19.77 4.27 -17.58
N LYS A 118 20.85 3.49 -17.51
CA LYS A 118 22.15 3.96 -17.02
C LYS A 118 22.81 4.97 -17.95
N GLU A 119 22.73 4.76 -19.26
CA GLU A 119 23.24 5.71 -20.26
C GLU A 119 22.57 7.09 -20.10
N LEU A 120 21.28 7.11 -19.78
CA LEU A 120 20.52 8.33 -19.45
C LEU A 120 20.84 8.92 -18.06
N GLY A 121 21.63 8.23 -17.23
CA GLY A 121 21.92 8.64 -15.85
C GLY A 121 20.78 8.40 -14.86
N ILE A 122 19.79 7.56 -15.20
CA ILE A 122 18.64 7.27 -14.33
C ILE A 122 19.10 6.43 -13.12
N ASN A 123 18.69 6.85 -11.93
CA ASN A 123 18.89 6.11 -10.67
C ASN A 123 17.61 5.96 -9.84
N TYR A 124 16.46 6.36 -10.41
CA TYR A 124 15.13 6.14 -9.85
C TYR A 124 14.18 5.78 -11.00
N LEU A 125 13.55 4.62 -10.92
CA LEU A 125 12.61 4.13 -11.93
C LEU A 125 11.23 3.93 -11.29
N HIS A 126 10.26 4.74 -11.70
CA HIS A 126 8.85 4.54 -11.36
C HIS A 126 8.16 3.75 -12.46
N LEU A 127 7.72 2.54 -12.12
CA LEU A 127 6.83 1.75 -12.96
C LEU A 127 5.39 2.07 -12.59
N MET A 128 4.62 2.52 -13.59
CA MET A 128 3.16 2.70 -13.51
C MET A 128 2.46 1.39 -13.07
N PRO A 129 1.19 1.42 -12.61
CA PRO A 129 0.57 0.30 -11.90
C PRO A 129 0.79 -1.06 -12.57
N LEU A 130 1.42 -1.97 -11.82
CA LEU A 130 1.85 -3.29 -12.28
C LEU A 130 1.19 -4.45 -11.51
N LEU A 131 0.53 -4.15 -10.39
CA LEU A 131 -0.22 -5.13 -9.61
C LEU A 131 -1.48 -5.54 -10.37
N ARG A 132 -2.01 -6.73 -10.08
CA ARG A 132 -3.11 -7.32 -10.84
C ARG A 132 -4.34 -6.42 -10.74
N PRO A 133 -4.75 -5.78 -11.85
CA PRO A 133 -5.94 -4.96 -11.85
C PRO A 133 -7.17 -5.81 -12.15
N ARG A 134 -8.35 -5.19 -12.10
CA ARG A 134 -9.55 -5.78 -12.70
C ARG A 134 -9.37 -6.03 -14.20
N ALA A 135 -10.14 -6.97 -14.74
CA ALA A 135 -10.18 -7.23 -16.17
C ALA A 135 -10.89 -6.08 -16.93
N GLY A 136 -10.46 -5.82 -18.16
CA GLY A 136 -11.05 -4.78 -19.02
C GLY A 136 -10.57 -3.37 -18.65
N ASN A 137 -11.51 -2.42 -18.55
CA ASN A 137 -11.18 -1.05 -18.14
C ASN A 137 -10.81 -1.00 -16.66
N SER A 138 -9.54 -0.77 -16.36
CA SER A 138 -9.02 -0.72 -14.99
C SER A 138 -8.45 0.63 -14.61
N ASP A 139 -8.84 1.69 -15.33
CA ASP A 139 -8.27 3.03 -15.14
C ASP A 139 -6.73 3.00 -15.23
N GLY A 140 -6.21 2.40 -16.29
CA GLY A 140 -4.77 2.27 -16.49
C GLY A 140 -4.04 1.38 -15.46
N GLY A 141 -4.78 0.58 -14.69
CA GLY A 141 -4.26 -0.31 -13.65
C GLY A 141 -4.48 0.19 -12.21
N TYR A 142 -5.10 1.37 -12.03
CA TYR A 142 -5.40 1.92 -10.70
C TYR A 142 -6.58 1.21 -10.00
N ALA A 143 -7.42 0.46 -10.72
CA ALA A 143 -8.39 -0.45 -10.11
C ALA A 143 -7.74 -1.80 -9.77
N VAL A 144 -7.09 -1.89 -8.61
CA VAL A 144 -6.34 -3.08 -8.14
C VAL A 144 -7.26 -4.17 -7.63
N ALA A 145 -7.20 -5.37 -8.22
CA ALA A 145 -7.93 -6.55 -7.78
C ALA A 145 -7.11 -7.44 -6.84
N ASP A 146 -5.77 -7.34 -6.87
CA ASP A 146 -4.89 -8.05 -5.94
C ASP A 146 -3.54 -7.33 -5.79
N TYR A 147 -3.21 -6.94 -4.54
CA TYR A 147 -1.95 -6.28 -4.22
C TYR A 147 -0.75 -7.24 -4.17
N ARG A 148 -0.99 -8.55 -4.12
CA ARG A 148 0.03 -9.60 -3.96
C ARG A 148 0.29 -10.39 -5.24
N GLU A 149 -0.31 -9.98 -6.35
CA GLU A 149 -0.05 -10.55 -7.68
C GLU A 149 0.34 -9.46 -8.67
N VAL A 150 1.36 -9.71 -9.49
CA VAL A 150 1.68 -8.87 -10.66
C VAL A 150 0.66 -9.18 -11.77
N ALA A 151 0.27 -8.17 -12.55
CA ALA A 151 -0.59 -8.38 -13.71
C ALA A 151 0.00 -9.48 -14.63
N PRO A 152 -0.73 -10.56 -14.97
CA PRO A 152 -0.15 -11.72 -15.67
C PRO A 152 0.55 -11.37 -17.00
N ARG A 153 0.12 -10.31 -17.68
CA ARG A 153 0.76 -9.80 -18.91
C ARG A 153 2.17 -9.24 -18.69
N LEU A 154 2.50 -8.83 -17.47
CA LEU A 154 3.78 -8.21 -17.08
C LEU A 154 4.76 -9.21 -16.45
N GLY A 155 4.28 -10.37 -16.00
CA GLY A 155 5.08 -11.40 -15.35
C GLY A 155 4.52 -11.80 -13.99
N THR A 156 5.41 -12.15 -13.07
CA THR A 156 5.11 -12.68 -11.74
C THR A 156 5.73 -11.82 -10.63
N MET A 157 5.37 -12.08 -9.37
CA MET A 157 6.06 -11.48 -8.23
C MET A 157 7.56 -11.83 -8.17
N ALA A 158 7.95 -13.01 -8.67
CA ALA A 158 9.36 -13.38 -8.78
C ALA A 158 10.10 -12.50 -9.82
N ASP A 159 9.44 -12.17 -10.94
CA ASP A 159 10.01 -11.25 -11.94
C ASP A 159 10.15 -9.83 -11.39
N LEU A 160 9.20 -9.38 -10.54
CA LEU A 160 9.32 -8.11 -9.83
C LEU A 160 10.52 -8.09 -8.88
N ALA A 161 10.69 -9.15 -8.09
CA ALA A 161 11.83 -9.29 -7.17
C ALA A 161 13.17 -9.38 -7.91
N ASP A 162 13.24 -10.12 -9.03
CA ASP A 162 14.43 -10.17 -9.89
C ASP A 162 14.75 -8.81 -10.49
N LEU A 163 13.74 -8.10 -11.01
CA LEU A 163 13.92 -6.76 -11.56
C LEU A 163 14.42 -5.79 -10.49
N ALA A 164 13.82 -5.78 -9.30
CA ALA A 164 14.26 -4.93 -8.19
C ALA A 164 15.72 -5.21 -7.83
N ALA A 165 16.11 -6.48 -7.72
CA ALA A 165 17.49 -6.89 -7.48
C ALA A 165 18.45 -6.35 -8.57
N ARG A 166 18.12 -6.55 -9.85
CA ARG A 166 18.95 -6.08 -10.97
C ARG A 166 19.06 -4.56 -11.03
N LEU A 167 17.99 -3.84 -10.71
CA LEU A 167 18.00 -2.37 -10.58
C LEU A 167 18.93 -1.94 -9.45
N HIS A 168 18.83 -2.58 -8.27
CA HIS A 168 19.71 -2.29 -7.13
C HIS A 168 21.18 -2.51 -7.45
N ASP A 169 21.52 -3.60 -8.15
CA ASP A 169 22.90 -3.90 -8.57
C ASP A 169 23.46 -2.86 -9.56
N ASN A 170 22.57 -2.05 -10.15
CA ASN A 170 22.91 -0.97 -11.06
C ASN A 170 22.70 0.43 -10.46
N GLY A 171 22.45 0.53 -9.15
CA GLY A 171 22.27 1.81 -8.46
C GLY A 171 20.95 2.49 -8.77
N ILE A 172 19.95 1.76 -9.27
CA ILE A 172 18.61 2.27 -9.60
C ILE A 172 17.64 1.85 -8.50
N ARG A 173 16.88 2.80 -7.97
CA ARG A 173 15.78 2.56 -7.03
C ARG A 173 14.48 2.27 -7.77
N LEU A 174 13.74 1.27 -7.32
CA LEU A 174 12.45 0.91 -7.87
C LEU A 174 11.32 1.64 -7.11
N CYS A 175 10.49 2.35 -7.86
CA CYS A 175 9.24 2.92 -7.41
C CYS A 175 8.05 2.27 -8.11
N ILE A 176 6.98 2.01 -7.35
CA ILE A 176 5.69 1.55 -7.90
C ILE A 176 4.56 2.35 -7.26
N ASP A 177 3.41 2.36 -7.93
CA ASP A 177 2.17 2.88 -7.34
C ASP A 177 1.68 1.97 -6.22
N MET A 178 1.26 2.59 -5.13
CA MET A 178 0.48 1.98 -4.05
C MET A 178 -0.88 2.65 -4.01
N VAL A 179 -1.89 1.96 -4.52
CA VAL A 179 -3.28 2.43 -4.49
C VAL A 179 -3.83 2.19 -3.10
N CYS A 180 -3.85 3.23 -2.28
CA CYS A 180 -4.30 3.10 -0.89
C CYS A 180 -5.76 3.52 -0.69
N ASN A 181 -6.31 4.40 -1.51
CA ASN A 181 -7.64 4.91 -1.26
C ASN A 181 -8.76 3.91 -1.57
N HIS A 182 -8.58 3.06 -2.57
CA HIS A 182 -9.65 2.24 -3.12
C HIS A 182 -9.13 0.90 -3.63
N THR A 183 -10.02 -0.06 -3.81
CA THR A 183 -9.75 -1.33 -4.51
C THR A 183 -10.68 -1.47 -5.71
N ALA A 184 -10.36 -2.38 -6.64
CA ALA A 184 -11.35 -2.80 -7.63
C ALA A 184 -12.54 -3.48 -6.95
N LYS A 185 -13.74 -3.37 -7.50
CA LYS A 185 -14.90 -4.15 -7.02
C LYS A 185 -14.69 -5.66 -7.12
N GLU A 186 -13.77 -6.12 -7.99
CA GLU A 186 -13.35 -7.52 -8.10
C GLU A 186 -12.29 -7.95 -7.06
N HIS A 187 -11.80 -7.04 -6.21
CA HIS A 187 -10.88 -7.37 -5.13
C HIS A 187 -11.54 -8.33 -4.13
N GLU A 188 -10.77 -9.24 -3.52
CA GLU A 188 -11.28 -10.25 -2.58
C GLU A 188 -12.15 -9.64 -1.48
N TRP A 189 -11.69 -8.54 -0.87
CA TRP A 189 -12.44 -7.79 0.14
C TRP A 189 -13.79 -7.28 -0.39
N ALA A 190 -13.81 -6.66 -1.56
CA ALA A 190 -15.04 -6.15 -2.16
C ALA A 190 -16.01 -7.29 -2.53
N GLN A 191 -15.49 -8.41 -3.05
CA GLN A 191 -16.30 -9.60 -3.37
C GLN A 191 -16.92 -10.24 -2.12
N LYS A 192 -16.18 -10.33 -1.01
CA LYS A 192 -16.72 -10.81 0.27
C LYS A 192 -17.77 -9.85 0.84
N ALA A 193 -17.52 -8.54 0.76
CA ALA A 193 -18.48 -7.52 1.17
C ALA A 193 -19.79 -7.61 0.36
N LEU A 194 -19.67 -7.77 -0.96
CA LEU A 194 -20.78 -7.96 -1.90
C LEU A 194 -21.56 -9.26 -1.63
N ALA A 195 -20.89 -10.30 -1.13
CA ALA A 195 -21.50 -11.56 -0.71
C ALA A 195 -22.21 -11.48 0.67
N GLY A 196 -22.16 -10.34 1.36
CA GLY A 196 -22.83 -10.13 2.64
C GLY A 196 -21.96 -10.35 3.87
N ASP A 197 -20.64 -10.49 3.72
CA ASP A 197 -19.74 -10.63 4.87
C ASP A 197 -19.58 -9.28 5.59
N GLU A 198 -20.21 -9.14 6.76
CA GLU A 198 -20.22 -7.90 7.55
C GLU A 198 -18.81 -7.42 7.91
N TYR A 199 -17.84 -8.34 8.10
CA TYR A 199 -16.46 -7.98 8.39
C TYR A 199 -15.83 -7.19 7.23
N PHE A 200 -16.04 -7.65 5.99
CA PHE A 200 -15.53 -6.98 4.80
C PHE A 200 -16.43 -5.83 4.33
N GLN A 201 -17.71 -5.80 4.70
CA GLN A 201 -18.54 -4.61 4.46
C GLN A 201 -18.00 -3.39 5.19
N ASP A 202 -17.47 -3.55 6.42
CA ASP A 202 -16.85 -2.45 7.18
C ASP A 202 -15.48 -2.01 6.61
N TYR A 203 -14.95 -2.69 5.58
CA TYR A 203 -13.78 -2.22 4.83
C TYR A 203 -14.14 -1.15 3.81
N PHE A 204 -15.42 -0.91 3.55
CA PHE A 204 -15.91 0.07 2.57
C PHE A 204 -16.96 0.98 3.20
N LEU A 205 -17.23 2.11 2.55
CA LEU A 205 -18.29 3.03 2.96
C LEU A 205 -19.58 2.68 2.22
N MET A 206 -20.48 1.99 2.90
CA MET A 206 -21.75 1.50 2.35
C MET A 206 -22.96 2.11 3.06
N PHE A 207 -24.02 2.42 2.30
CA PHE A 207 -25.21 3.10 2.79
C PHE A 207 -26.49 2.39 2.33
N PRO A 208 -27.52 2.26 3.21
CA PRO A 208 -28.81 1.63 2.85
C PRO A 208 -29.60 2.42 1.80
N ASP A 209 -29.45 3.73 1.79
CA ASP A 209 -30.23 4.64 0.96
C ASP A 209 -29.42 5.91 0.65
N ARG A 210 -30.05 6.85 -0.06
CA ARG A 210 -29.42 8.12 -0.48
C ARG A 210 -29.33 9.18 0.61
N THR A 211 -29.88 8.97 1.81
CA THR A 211 -29.95 10.02 2.85
C THR A 211 -28.57 10.57 3.20
N LEU A 212 -27.61 9.70 3.55
CA LEU A 212 -26.24 10.13 3.85
C LEU A 212 -25.42 10.46 2.58
N PRO A 213 -25.46 9.65 1.50
CA PRO A 213 -24.84 10.02 0.22
C PRO A 213 -25.18 11.43 -0.27
N ASP A 214 -26.47 11.81 -0.30
CA ASP A 214 -26.92 13.12 -0.76
C ASP A 214 -26.46 14.26 0.15
N MET A 215 -26.23 13.99 1.44
CA MET A 215 -25.64 14.97 2.35
C MET A 215 -24.14 15.16 2.08
N TYR A 216 -23.42 14.08 1.78
CA TYR A 216 -22.00 14.17 1.41
C TYR A 216 -21.82 14.90 0.07
N GLU A 217 -22.60 14.56 -0.96
CA GLU A 217 -22.48 15.16 -2.30
C GLU A 217 -22.58 16.70 -2.32
N GLN A 218 -23.15 17.32 -1.27
CA GLN A 218 -23.21 18.79 -1.15
C GLN A 218 -21.83 19.45 -1.02
N SER A 219 -20.81 18.73 -0.57
CA SER A 219 -19.44 19.25 -0.42
C SER A 219 -18.38 18.50 -1.23
N LEU A 220 -18.73 17.38 -1.87
CA LEU A 220 -17.78 16.60 -2.65
C LEU A 220 -17.51 17.20 -4.03
N LEU A 221 -16.27 17.03 -4.48
CA LEU A 221 -15.87 17.30 -5.86
C LEU A 221 -16.13 16.06 -6.72
N GLU A 222 -16.66 16.24 -7.93
CA GLU A 222 -16.69 15.17 -8.94
C GLU A 222 -15.33 15.10 -9.65
N VAL A 223 -14.60 14.00 -9.43
CA VAL A 223 -13.28 13.80 -10.06
C VAL A 223 -13.43 13.44 -11.55
N PHE A 224 -14.44 12.65 -11.89
CA PHE A 224 -14.70 12.17 -13.26
C PHE A 224 -16.15 12.40 -13.70
N PRO A 225 -16.62 13.66 -13.80
CA PRO A 225 -18.03 13.97 -14.09
C PRO A 225 -18.53 13.36 -15.41
N ASP A 226 -17.64 13.23 -16.40
CA ASP A 226 -17.98 12.70 -17.73
C ASP A 226 -18.08 11.16 -17.77
N PHE A 227 -17.47 10.45 -16.81
CA PHE A 227 -17.34 8.98 -16.84
C PHE A 227 -18.05 8.28 -15.67
N ALA A 228 -18.07 8.91 -14.50
CA ALA A 228 -18.67 8.42 -13.27
C ALA A 228 -19.20 9.64 -12.48
N PRO A 229 -20.40 10.14 -12.82
CA PRO A 229 -20.98 11.29 -12.13
C PRO A 229 -21.31 10.95 -10.67
N GLY A 230 -21.15 11.93 -9.78
CA GLY A 230 -21.25 11.76 -8.34
C GLY A 230 -20.10 10.96 -7.73
N ASN A 231 -20.27 10.58 -6.47
CA ASN A 231 -19.28 9.87 -5.66
C ASN A 231 -19.83 8.56 -5.07
N PHE A 232 -21.03 8.13 -5.48
CA PHE A 232 -21.68 6.94 -4.93
C PHE A 232 -22.35 6.13 -6.03
N THR A 233 -22.10 4.82 -6.02
CA THR A 233 -22.68 3.85 -6.96
C THR A 233 -23.63 2.90 -6.22
N TYR A 234 -24.82 2.67 -6.77
CA TYR A 234 -25.77 1.68 -6.23
C TYR A 234 -25.50 0.28 -6.77
N TYR A 235 -25.51 -0.71 -5.88
CA TYR A 235 -25.29 -2.12 -6.19
C TYR A 235 -26.52 -2.94 -5.80
N GLU A 236 -27.32 -3.32 -6.81
CA GLU A 236 -28.58 -4.08 -6.63
C GLU A 236 -28.39 -5.40 -5.87
N GLN A 237 -27.27 -6.10 -6.10
CA GLN A 237 -27.01 -7.41 -5.49
C GLN A 237 -27.01 -7.39 -3.95
N MET A 238 -26.63 -6.26 -3.35
CA MET A 238 -26.59 -6.09 -1.90
C MET A 238 -27.54 -5.01 -1.37
N ASP A 239 -28.30 -4.35 -2.26
CA ASP A 239 -29.20 -3.25 -1.94
C ASP A 239 -28.50 -2.13 -1.13
N ARG A 240 -27.33 -1.69 -1.62
CA ARG A 240 -26.53 -0.64 -0.97
C ARG A 240 -25.96 0.35 -1.98
N TRP A 241 -25.77 1.58 -1.53
CA TRP A 241 -24.89 2.56 -2.16
C TRP A 241 -23.47 2.41 -1.61
N VAL A 242 -22.47 2.45 -2.48
CA VAL A 242 -21.05 2.36 -2.12
C VAL A 242 -20.35 3.64 -2.53
N TRP A 243 -19.47 4.15 -1.67
CA TRP A 243 -18.60 5.28 -2.00
C TRP A 243 -17.59 4.91 -3.09
N THR A 244 -17.66 5.62 -4.20
CA THR A 244 -16.83 5.45 -5.40
C THR A 244 -16.42 6.84 -5.91
N THR A 245 -15.37 7.42 -5.30
CA THR A 245 -14.88 8.78 -5.63
C THR A 245 -14.42 8.88 -7.10
N PHE A 246 -13.97 7.76 -7.66
CA PHE A 246 -13.41 7.64 -9.00
C PHE A 246 -14.40 6.93 -9.92
N ASN A 247 -14.02 5.81 -10.54
CA ASN A 247 -14.96 5.02 -11.34
C ASN A 247 -15.86 4.15 -10.44
N GLU A 248 -17.01 3.72 -10.97
CA GLU A 248 -17.94 2.82 -10.28
C GLU A 248 -17.30 1.54 -9.74
N PHE A 249 -16.25 1.06 -10.43
CA PHE A 249 -15.51 -0.14 -10.08
C PHE A 249 -14.33 0.12 -9.12
N GLN A 250 -14.14 1.34 -8.63
CA GLN A 250 -13.12 1.71 -7.63
C GLN A 250 -13.82 2.03 -6.31
N TRP A 251 -13.87 1.05 -5.40
CA TRP A 251 -14.53 1.17 -4.11
C TRP A 251 -13.59 1.78 -3.08
N ASP A 252 -13.97 2.93 -2.53
CA ASP A 252 -13.21 3.63 -1.49
C ASP A 252 -13.15 2.81 -0.19
N LEU A 253 -11.93 2.64 0.32
CA LEU A 253 -11.64 1.95 1.57
C LEU A 253 -12.03 2.82 2.77
N ASN A 254 -12.61 2.18 3.78
CA ASN A 254 -13.03 2.82 5.01
C ASN A 254 -11.87 2.90 6.03
N TYR A 255 -11.08 3.96 5.95
CA TYR A 255 -10.00 4.20 6.92
C TYR A 255 -10.48 4.56 8.34
N THR A 256 -11.77 4.70 8.60
CA THR A 256 -12.24 4.80 10.00
C THR A 256 -12.13 3.45 10.73
N ASN A 257 -12.04 2.36 9.97
CA ASN A 257 -11.72 1.03 10.46
C ASN A 257 -10.18 0.83 10.52
N PRO A 258 -9.59 0.66 11.72
CA PRO A 258 -8.14 0.49 11.86
C PRO A 258 -7.59 -0.78 11.19
N LEU A 259 -8.42 -1.80 10.92
CA LEU A 259 -7.99 -3.01 10.22
C LEU A 259 -7.64 -2.71 8.75
N VAL A 260 -8.36 -1.80 8.10
CA VAL A 260 -8.03 -1.35 6.73
C VAL A 260 -6.62 -0.74 6.69
N LEU A 261 -6.26 0.08 7.69
CA LEU A 261 -4.90 0.60 7.78
C LEU A 261 -3.87 -0.52 7.96
N ALA A 262 -4.16 -1.50 8.82
CA ALA A 262 -3.27 -2.63 9.09
C ALA A 262 -3.02 -3.48 7.82
N GLU A 263 -4.07 -3.81 7.07
CA GLU A 263 -4.01 -4.55 5.81
C GLU A 263 -3.20 -3.80 4.74
N MET A 264 -3.39 -2.49 4.64
CA MET A 264 -2.65 -1.67 3.70
C MET A 264 -1.17 -1.55 4.09
N VAL A 265 -0.85 -1.49 5.38
CA VAL A 265 0.53 -1.58 5.87
C VAL A 265 1.13 -2.95 5.57
N ASP A 266 0.38 -4.03 5.71
CA ASP A 266 0.84 -5.38 5.36
C ASP A 266 1.17 -5.49 3.87
N ASN A 267 0.29 -4.99 2.98
CA ASN A 267 0.56 -4.95 1.54
C ASN A 267 1.79 -4.08 1.19
N ILE A 268 1.97 -2.92 1.85
CA ILE A 268 3.16 -2.07 1.70
C ILE A 268 4.43 -2.84 2.07
N LEU A 269 4.41 -3.53 3.20
CA LEU A 269 5.56 -4.28 3.71
C LEU A 269 5.87 -5.51 2.86
N PHE A 270 4.84 -6.20 2.36
CA PHE A 270 4.96 -7.29 1.40
C PHE A 270 5.71 -6.82 0.14
N LEU A 271 5.31 -5.68 -0.45
CA LEU A 271 5.95 -5.11 -1.63
C LEU A 271 7.37 -4.61 -1.34
N ALA A 272 7.60 -4.03 -0.16
CA ALA A 272 8.94 -3.66 0.29
C ALA A 272 9.87 -4.89 0.42
N ASN A 273 9.32 -6.06 0.76
CA ASN A 273 10.05 -7.33 0.79
C ASN A 273 10.30 -7.93 -0.61
N GLN A 274 9.59 -7.47 -1.64
CA GLN A 274 9.95 -7.72 -3.04
C GLN A 274 11.07 -6.79 -3.56
N GLY A 275 11.55 -5.86 -2.73
CA GLY A 275 12.66 -4.97 -3.08
C GLY A 275 12.25 -3.60 -3.64
N VAL A 276 10.98 -3.23 -3.54
CA VAL A 276 10.51 -1.86 -3.83
C VAL A 276 11.15 -0.88 -2.85
N ASP A 277 11.70 0.23 -3.37
CA ASP A 277 12.35 1.28 -2.57
C ASP A 277 11.40 2.43 -2.21
N VAL A 278 10.52 2.79 -3.14
CA VAL A 278 9.61 3.93 -3.01
C VAL A 278 8.21 3.54 -3.44
N LEU A 279 7.21 4.00 -2.70
CA LEU A 279 5.80 3.78 -3.00
C LEU A 279 5.15 5.12 -3.29
N ARG A 280 4.64 5.31 -4.51
CA ARG A 280 3.79 6.44 -4.83
C ARG A 280 2.42 6.19 -4.23
N LEU A 281 2.11 6.86 -3.11
CA LEU A 281 0.81 6.74 -2.46
C LEU A 281 -0.25 7.45 -3.30
N ASP A 282 -1.09 6.67 -3.98
CA ASP A 282 -2.12 7.21 -4.86
C ASP A 282 -3.35 7.66 -4.05
N ALA A 283 -3.97 8.77 -4.50
CA ALA A 283 -5.20 9.31 -3.95
C ALA A 283 -5.22 9.58 -2.43
N VAL A 284 -4.08 9.88 -1.82
CA VAL A 284 -3.97 10.10 -0.34
C VAL A 284 -4.88 11.18 0.22
N ALA A 285 -5.23 12.19 -0.59
CA ALA A 285 -6.13 13.28 -0.18
C ALA A 285 -7.56 12.81 0.12
N PHE A 286 -7.95 11.64 -0.40
CA PHE A 286 -9.32 11.14 -0.32
C PHE A 286 -9.50 10.11 0.80
N MET A 287 -8.45 9.62 1.46
CA MET A 287 -8.54 8.45 2.36
C MET A 287 -9.47 8.65 3.57
N TRP A 288 -9.66 9.88 4.05
CA TRP A 288 -10.50 10.15 5.21
C TRP A 288 -11.72 10.98 4.83
N LYS A 289 -12.93 10.49 5.17
CA LYS A 289 -14.19 11.17 4.84
C LYS A 289 -14.78 11.83 6.08
N ARG A 290 -15.26 13.07 5.95
CA ARG A 290 -15.94 13.80 7.02
C ARG A 290 -17.14 14.53 6.44
N MET A 291 -18.30 14.44 7.11
CA MET A 291 -19.51 15.11 6.65
C MET A 291 -19.30 16.63 6.63
N GLY A 292 -19.68 17.27 5.53
CA GLY A 292 -19.59 18.73 5.34
C GLY A 292 -18.20 19.27 5.03
N THR A 293 -17.24 18.42 4.64
CA THR A 293 -15.91 18.84 4.13
C THR A 293 -15.74 18.53 2.66
#